data_AF-A0A7L2ZSU2-F1
#
_entry.id   AF-A0A7L2ZSU2-F1
#
_cell.length_a   1.000
_cell.length_b   1.000
_cell.length_c   1.000
_cell.angle_alpha   90.00
_cell.angle_beta   90.00
_cell.angle_gamma   90.00
#
_symmetry.space_group_name_H-M   'P 1'
#
loop_
_entity.id
_entity.type
_entity.pdbx_description
1 polymer ?
#
loop_
_entity_poly.entity_id
_entity_poly.type
_entity_poly.pdbx_seq_one_letter_code
_entity_poly.pdbx_strand_id
1 'polypeptide(L)'
;DWPFDDGAPPSNQIVDDWLNLLKVKFREEPGCCIAVHCVAGLGRAPVLVALALIECGMKYEDAVQFIRQKRRGAFNSKQLLYLEKYRP
;
A
#
# COMPACT_ATOMS: atom_id res chain seq x y z
N ASP A 1 -5.21 -2.42 14.42
CA ASP A 1 -3.82 -2.08 14.06
C ASP A 1 -3.12 -3.25 13.40
N TRP A 2 -2.47 -3.01 12.26
CA TRP A 2 -1.71 -4.02 11.49
C TRP A 2 -0.22 -3.61 11.40
N PRO A 3 0.55 -3.78 12.49
CA PRO A 3 1.95 -3.40 12.50
C PRO A 3 2.80 -4.39 11.69
N PHE A 4 3.81 -3.86 10.99
CA PHE A 4 4.89 -4.65 10.39
C PHE A 4 6.20 -3.87 10.44
N ASP A 5 7.32 -4.60 10.40
CA ASP A 5 8.67 -4.06 10.60
C ASP A 5 9.08 -3.08 9.50
N ASP A 6 9.94 -2.13 9.84
CA ASP A 6 10.41 -1.14 8.87
C ASP A 6 11.29 -1.79 7.79
N GLY A 7 11.01 -1.42 6.54
CA GLY A 7 11.64 -2.04 5.36
C GLY A 7 11.32 -3.52 5.14
N ALA A 8 10.50 -4.14 5.98
CA ALA A 8 9.93 -5.46 5.72
C ALA A 8 8.63 -5.33 4.91
N PRO A 9 8.31 -6.32 4.05
CA PRO A 9 7.00 -6.40 3.43
C PRO A 9 5.92 -6.71 4.48
N PRO A 10 4.66 -6.28 4.28
CA PRO A 10 3.55 -6.74 5.09
C PRO A 10 3.38 -8.26 4.95
N SER A 11 2.88 -8.92 6.00
CA SER A 11 2.51 -10.34 5.90
C SER A 11 1.29 -10.52 5.00
N ASN A 12 1.10 -11.72 4.45
CA ASN A 12 -0.07 -12.02 3.61
C ASN A 12 -1.40 -11.72 4.33
N GLN A 13 -1.48 -12.02 5.63
CA GLN A 13 -2.66 -11.71 6.43
C GLN A 13 -2.95 -10.19 6.48
N ILE A 14 -1.93 -9.35 6.64
CA ILE A 14 -2.11 -7.89 6.64
C ILE A 14 -2.57 -7.42 5.26
N VAL A 15 -2.04 -8.00 4.18
CA VAL A 15 -2.48 -7.69 2.81
C VAL A 15 -3.94 -8.05 2.63
N ASP A 16 -4.34 -9.28 2.99
CA ASP A 16 -5.72 -9.76 2.85
C ASP A 16 -6.70 -8.90 3.65
N ASP A 17 -6.39 -8.63 4.92
CA ASP A 17 -7.21 -7.81 5.80
C ASP A 17 -7.34 -6.37 5.28
N TRP A 18 -6.25 -5.80 4.77
CA TRP A 18 -6.23 -4.47 4.15
C TRP A 18 -7.14 -4.41 2.92
N LEU A 19 -6.98 -5.35 1.99
CA LEU A 19 -7.77 -5.38 0.76
C LEU A 19 -9.24 -5.65 1.04
N ASN A 20 -9.55 -6.49 2.03
CA ASN A 20 -10.93 -6.70 2.47
C ASN A 20 -11.53 -5.43 3.08
N LEU A 21 -10.78 -4.73 3.93
CA LEU A 21 -11.21 -3.44 4.50
C LEU A 21 -11.55 -2.43 3.39
N LEU A 22 -10.67 -2.28 2.39
CA LEU A 22 -10.92 -1.38 1.26
C LEU A 22 -12.20 -1.75 0.50
N LYS A 23 -12.38 -3.04 0.19
CA LYS A 23 -13.54 -3.56 -0.53
C LYS A 23 -14.85 -3.31 0.23
N VAL A 24 -14.85 -3.50 1.56
CA VAL A 24 -16.02 -3.26 2.41
C VAL A 24 -16.28 -1.76 2.53
N LYS A 25 -15.28 -0.97 2.92
CA LYS A 25 -15.49 0.45 3.26
C LYS A 25 -15.88 1.31 2.07
N PHE A 26 -15.24 1.14 0.92
CA PHE A 26 -15.63 1.89 -0.28
C PHE A 26 -16.99 1.45 -0.85
N ARG A 27 -17.48 0.26 -0.50
CA ARG A 27 -18.83 -0.19 -0.85
C ARG A 27 -19.88 0.36 0.10
N GLU A 28 -19.63 0.31 1.41
CA GLU A 28 -20.54 0.80 2.45
C GLU A 28 -20.66 2.33 2.42
N GLU A 29 -19.55 3.02 2.20
CA GLU A 29 -19.46 4.48 2.26
C GLU A 29 -18.80 5.03 0.97
N PRO A 30 -19.54 5.09 -0.15
CA PRO A 30 -18.99 5.63 -1.40
C PRO A 30 -18.44 7.06 -1.22
N GLY A 31 -17.20 7.26 -1.64
CA GLY A 31 -16.51 8.56 -1.52
C GLY A 31 -15.82 8.80 -0.18
N CYS A 32 -15.83 7.84 0.76
CA CYS A 32 -15.04 7.94 1.99
C CYS A 32 -13.53 7.98 1.69
N CYS A 33 -12.74 8.40 2.68
CA CYS A 33 -11.28 8.39 2.62
C CYS A 33 -10.72 7.49 3.73
N ILE A 34 -9.76 6.63 3.38
CA ILE A 34 -9.09 5.74 4.32
C ILE A 34 -7.69 6.27 4.58
N ALA A 35 -7.40 6.60 5.84
CA ALA A 35 -6.09 7.09 6.25
C ALA A 35 -5.19 5.93 6.68
N VAL A 36 -3.93 5.95 6.21
CA VAL A 36 -2.89 5.00 6.62
C VAL A 36 -1.71 5.81 7.14
N HIS A 37 -1.27 5.54 8.36
CA HIS A 37 -0.10 6.20 8.94
C HIS A 37 0.92 5.19 9.45
N CYS A 38 2.16 5.65 9.54
CA CYS A 38 3.27 4.91 10.11
C CYS A 38 3.88 5.77 11.21
N VAL A 39 4.36 5.15 12.30
CA VAL A 39 4.92 5.88 13.45
C VAL A 39 6.03 6.86 13.06
N ALA A 40 6.99 6.42 12.24
CA ALA A 40 8.18 7.20 11.87
C ALA A 40 8.16 7.75 10.42
N GLY A 41 7.07 7.57 9.68
CA GLY A 41 6.99 8.02 8.27
C GLY A 41 7.90 7.31 7.25
N LEU A 42 8.57 6.20 7.60
CA LEU A 42 9.62 5.52 6.79
C LEU A 42 9.12 4.67 5.60
N GLY A 43 7.92 4.91 5.09
CA GLY A 43 7.46 4.31 3.82
C GLY A 43 6.54 3.08 3.94
N ARG A 44 6.21 2.62 5.16
CA ARG A 44 5.26 1.51 5.37
C ARG A 44 3.86 1.81 4.83
N ALA A 45 3.33 2.99 5.13
CA ALA A 45 2.00 3.40 4.68
C ALA A 45 1.87 3.44 3.13
N PRO A 46 2.84 4.02 2.39
CA PRO A 46 2.87 3.93 0.92
C PRO A 46 2.79 2.52 0.32
N VAL A 47 3.33 1.48 0.98
CA VAL A 47 3.28 0.10 0.47
C VAL A 47 1.84 -0.40 0.40
N LEU A 48 1.03 -0.17 1.45
CA LEU A 48 -0.38 -0.58 1.45
C LEU A 48 -1.19 0.16 0.38
N VAL A 49 -0.91 1.45 0.18
CA VAL A 49 -1.54 2.23 -0.89
C VAL A 49 -1.16 1.69 -2.28
N ALA A 50 0.11 1.32 -2.49
CA ALA A 50 0.56 0.74 -3.75
C ALA A 50 -0.12 -0.60 -4.03
N LEU A 51 -0.24 -1.48 -3.04
CA LEU A 51 -0.95 -2.75 -3.16
C LEU A 51 -2.40 -2.54 -3.61
N ALA A 52 -3.10 -1.58 -3.00
CA ALA A 52 -4.47 -1.24 -3.38
C ALA A 52 -4.60 -0.80 -4.84
N LEU A 53 -3.65 0.01 -5.33
CA LEU A 53 -3.64 0.45 -6.73
C LEU A 53 -3.39 -0.72 -7.68
N ILE A 54 -2.47 -1.63 -7.31
CA ILE A 54 -2.12 -2.80 -8.12
C ILE A 54 -3.31 -3.77 -8.21
N GLU A 55 -4.00 -4.01 -7.11
CA GLU A 55 -5.24 -4.80 -7.06
C GLU A 55 -6.38 -4.22 -7.91
N CYS A 56 -6.39 -2.90 -8.08
CA CYS A 56 -7.29 -2.20 -8.98
C CYS A 56 -6.84 -2.23 -10.46
N GLY A 57 -5.80 -2.99 -10.79
CA GLY A 57 -5.31 -3.19 -12.16
C GLY A 57 -4.18 -2.26 -12.59
N MET A 58 -3.62 -1.45 -11.68
CA MET A 58 -2.46 -0.61 -11.99
C MET A 58 -1.18 -1.42 -12.02
N LYS A 59 -0.28 -1.16 -12.97
CA LYS A 59 1.07 -1.77 -12.92
C LYS A 59 1.84 -1.24 -11.71
N TYR A 60 2.75 -2.04 -11.16
CA TYR A 60 3.49 -1.63 -9.98
C TYR A 60 4.36 -0.39 -10.25
N GLU A 61 4.94 -0.26 -11.45
CA GLU A 61 5.73 0.90 -11.85
C GLU A 61 4.87 2.18 -11.82
N ASP A 62 3.66 2.09 -12.39
CA ASP A 62 2.71 3.20 -12.44
C ASP A 62 2.23 3.58 -11.04
N ALA A 63 1.93 2.58 -10.19
CA ALA A 63 1.54 2.81 -8.80
C ALA A 63 2.64 3.51 -7.99
N VAL A 64 3.90 3.06 -8.17
CA VAL A 64 5.07 3.68 -7.53
C VAL A 64 5.26 5.12 -7.99
N GLN A 65 5.17 5.37 -9.30
CA GLN A 65 5.32 6.72 -9.86
C GLN A 65 4.19 7.64 -9.41
N PHE A 66 2.95 7.17 -9.43
CA PHE A 66 1.78 7.92 -8.98
C PHE A 66 1.92 8.39 -7.53
N ILE A 67 2.37 7.50 -6.64
CA ILE A 67 2.61 7.84 -5.23
C ILE A 67 3.82 8.79 -5.10
N ARG A 68 4.90 8.58 -5.86
CA ARG A 68 6.09 9.46 -5.83
C ARG A 68 5.82 10.87 -6.33
N GLN A 69 4.87 11.06 -7.24
CA GLN A 69 4.42 12.40 -7.67
C GLN A 69 3.82 13.20 -6.50
N LYS A 70 3.18 12.54 -5.54
CA LYS A 70 2.61 13.18 -4.35
C LYS A 70 3.59 13.25 -3.18
N ARG A 71 4.46 12.25 -3.05
CA ARG A 71 5.47 12.17 -1.99
C ARG A 71 6.79 11.62 -2.52
N ARG A 72 7.74 12.53 -2.79
CA ARG A 72 9.09 12.15 -3.20
C ARG A 72 9.74 11.26 -2.13
N GLY A 73 10.37 10.17 -2.56
CA GLY A 73 11.07 9.24 -1.64
C GLY A 73 10.14 8.32 -0.83
N ALA A 74 8.88 8.12 -1.27
CA ALA A 74 7.91 7.28 -0.54
C ALA A 74 8.31 5.80 -0.36
N PHE A 75 9.24 5.29 -1.19
CA PHE A 75 9.66 3.89 -1.18
C PHE A 75 11.17 3.75 -1.13
N ASN A 76 11.65 2.81 -0.31
CA ASN A 76 13.03 2.34 -0.32
C ASN A 76 13.22 1.13 -1.26
N SER A 77 14.48 0.71 -1.48
CA SER A 77 14.80 -0.37 -2.42
C SER A 77 14.17 -1.73 -2.07
N LYS A 78 14.01 -2.06 -0.78
CA LYS A 78 13.38 -3.33 -0.34
C LYS A 78 11.90 -3.35 -0.68
N GLN A 79 11.22 -2.22 -0.49
CA GLN A 79 9.80 -2.06 -0.80
C GLN A 79 9.53 -2.12 -2.30
N LEU A 80 10.40 -1.52 -3.12
CA LEU A 80 10.30 -1.61 -4.57
C LEU A 80 10.43 -3.06 -5.06
N LEU A 81 11.41 -3.80 -4.54
CA LEU A 81 11.61 -5.21 -4.87
C LEU A 81 10.40 -6.08 -4.47
N TYR A 82 9.77 -5.75 -3.35
CA TYR A 82 8.52 -6.41 -2.95
C TYR A 82 7.38 -6.15 -3.94
N LEU A 83 7.15 -4.88 -4.30
CA LEU A 83 6.09 -4.48 -5.22
C LEU A 83 6.30 -5.04 -6.64
N GLU A 84 7.54 -5.13 -7.10
CA GLU A 84 7.89 -5.75 -8.39
C GLU A 84 7.51 -7.24 -8.46
N LYS A 85 7.71 -7.95 -7.33
CA LYS A 85 7.43 -9.39 -7.20
C LYS A 85 5.98 -9.68 -6.83
N TYR A 86 5.23 -8.69 -6.37
CA TYR A 86 3.84 -8.85 -5.97
C TYR A 86 2.99 -9.32 -7.16
N ARG A 87 2.08 -10.26 -6.90
CA ARG A 87 1.13 -10.80 -7.86
C ARG A 87 -0.26 -10.80 -7.19
N PRO A 88 -1.23 -10.05 -7.75
CA PRO A 88 -2.64 -10.11 -7.35
C PRO A 88 -3.24 -11.51 -7.49
#